data_AF-A0ABD5S0M7-F1
#
_entry.id   AF-A0ABD5S0M7-F1
#
_cell.length_a   1.000
_cell.length_b   1.000
_cell.length_c   1.000
_cell.angle_alpha   90.00
_cell.angle_beta   90.00
_cell.angle_gamma   90.00
#
_symmetry.space_group_name_H-M   'P 1'
#
loop_
_entity.id
_entity.type
_entity.pdbx_description
1 polymer ?
#
loop_
_entity_poly.entity_id
_entity_poly.type
_entity_poly.pdbx_seq_one_letter_code
_entity_poly.pdbx_strand_id
1 'polypeptide(L)'
;MDRIAEALDADRDVLLEGAPGTGKTLSALVPALEHARREDRTVVITTNVHQQMRQFVADARAITRTEPIRAVVFRGKASMCHIDVGYQECQTLRDTTRTVVEKEEDVAQLEGQEQALLDRMQGGDDEAAEARSAVMDELDSLEDELDELRDGTVCEHYYNNLVGDNEEFYSWLFDDVRTPDDIYEFADERQLCGYELLKEGMEDVDLVVCNYHHLLDPQIREQFFRWLDCEPEEVVTVFDEAHNVEGAARDHATRTLTQNTLESALTELDEADDSRTDAAGNVVGAFHRALERVVDENVEFGGEARSAS
;
A
#
# COMPACT_ATOMS: atom_id res chain seq x y z
N MET A 1 -26.97 9.34 -17.71
CA MET A 1 -25.59 9.84 -17.73
C MET A 1 -25.58 11.36 -17.69
N ASP A 2 -26.37 12.06 -18.51
CA ASP A 2 -26.47 13.53 -18.51
C ASP A 2 -26.67 14.16 -17.12
N ARG A 3 -27.58 13.62 -16.30
CA ARG A 3 -27.80 14.11 -14.93
C ARG A 3 -26.58 13.97 -14.01
N ILE A 4 -25.73 12.97 -14.25
CA ILE A 4 -24.50 12.75 -13.47
C ILE A 4 -23.46 13.75 -13.94
N ALA A 5 -23.27 13.91 -15.25
CA ALA A 5 -22.37 14.91 -15.81
C ALA A 5 -22.73 16.34 -15.34
N GLU A 6 -24.01 16.74 -15.42
CA GLU A 6 -24.50 18.05 -14.94
C GLU A 6 -24.33 18.26 -13.42
N ALA A 7 -24.25 17.18 -12.65
CA ALA A 7 -24.02 17.26 -11.21
C ALA A 7 -22.53 17.39 -10.89
N LEU A 8 -21.68 16.60 -11.56
CA LEU A 8 -20.22 16.69 -11.45
C LEU A 8 -19.73 18.08 -11.88
N ASP A 9 -20.21 18.60 -13.01
CA ASP A 9 -19.88 19.95 -13.49
C ASP A 9 -20.34 21.08 -12.55
N ALA A 10 -21.23 20.76 -11.61
CA ALA A 10 -21.73 21.70 -10.61
C ALA A 10 -21.22 21.40 -9.20
N ASP A 11 -20.21 20.52 -9.06
CA ASP A 11 -19.66 20.03 -7.79
C ASP A 11 -20.75 19.54 -6.81
N ARG A 12 -21.71 18.75 -7.32
CA ARG A 12 -22.82 18.19 -6.53
C ARG A 12 -22.76 16.67 -6.47
N ASP A 13 -23.03 16.15 -5.28
CA ASP A 13 -23.18 14.72 -5.04
C ASP A 13 -24.40 14.13 -5.78
N VAL A 14 -24.25 12.90 -6.27
CA VAL A 14 -25.33 12.15 -6.93
C VAL A 14 -25.53 10.81 -6.25
N LEU A 15 -26.77 10.55 -5.83
CA LEU A 15 -27.22 9.22 -5.43
C LEU A 15 -27.94 8.54 -6.58
N LEU A 16 -27.42 7.40 -7.02
CA LEU A 16 -28.02 6.58 -8.07
C LEU A 16 -28.61 5.29 -7.48
N GLU A 17 -29.93 5.14 -7.59
CA GLU A 17 -30.63 3.91 -7.24
C GLU A 17 -31.06 3.16 -8.51
N GLY A 18 -30.84 1.84 -8.52
CA GLY A 18 -31.26 0.97 -9.61
C GLY A 18 -31.10 -0.51 -9.28
N ALA A 19 -31.88 -1.36 -9.94
CA ALA A 19 -31.80 -2.81 -9.74
C ALA A 19 -30.43 -3.38 -10.18
N PRO A 20 -29.97 -4.51 -9.62
CA PRO A 20 -28.78 -5.19 -10.10
C PRO A 20 -28.85 -5.49 -11.61
N GLY A 21 -27.71 -5.35 -12.30
CA GLY A 21 -27.64 -5.60 -13.75
C GLY A 21 -28.21 -4.49 -14.64
N THR A 22 -28.61 -3.34 -14.10
CA THR A 22 -29.09 -2.18 -14.88
C THR A 22 -27.99 -1.27 -15.43
N GLY A 23 -26.71 -1.67 -15.30
CA GLY A 23 -25.58 -0.88 -15.78
C GLY A 23 -25.28 0.37 -14.95
N LYS A 24 -25.58 0.36 -13.65
CA LYS A 24 -25.28 1.46 -12.71
C LYS A 24 -23.81 1.86 -12.73
N THR A 25 -22.94 0.84 -12.66
CA THR A 25 -21.48 0.95 -12.79
C THR A 25 -21.07 1.80 -13.98
N LEU A 26 -21.41 1.36 -15.20
CA LEU A 26 -21.08 2.10 -16.42
C LEU A 26 -21.74 3.48 -16.47
N SER A 27 -22.97 3.58 -15.97
CA SER A 27 -23.71 4.85 -15.94
C SER A 27 -23.07 5.90 -15.03
N ALA A 28 -22.29 5.48 -14.03
CA ALA A 28 -21.53 6.35 -13.14
C ALA A 28 -20.09 6.55 -13.64
N LEU A 29 -19.43 5.47 -14.07
CA LEU A 29 -18.01 5.46 -14.44
C LEU A 29 -17.73 6.28 -15.70
N VAL A 30 -18.55 6.14 -16.75
CA VAL A 30 -18.34 6.87 -18.02
C VAL A 30 -18.39 8.39 -17.82
N PRO A 31 -19.45 9.00 -17.25
CA PRO A 31 -19.48 10.44 -17.04
C PRO A 31 -18.45 10.91 -16.01
N ALA A 32 -18.07 10.07 -15.04
CA ALA A 32 -16.99 10.39 -14.10
C ALA A 32 -15.64 10.49 -14.82
N LEU A 33 -15.29 9.53 -15.68
CA LEU A 33 -14.06 9.56 -16.48
C LEU A 33 -14.04 10.74 -17.46
N GLU A 34 -15.17 11.03 -18.13
CA GLU A 34 -15.28 12.18 -19.04
C GLU A 34 -15.06 13.51 -18.30
N HIS A 35 -15.69 13.69 -17.14
CA HIS A 35 -15.51 14.88 -16.31
C HIS A 35 -14.07 14.96 -15.78
N ALA A 36 -13.54 13.85 -15.26
CA ALA A 36 -12.22 13.80 -14.66
C ALA A 36 -11.12 14.15 -15.67
N ARG A 37 -11.21 13.62 -16.90
CA ARG A 37 -10.32 13.97 -18.00
C ARG A 37 -10.38 15.45 -18.39
N ARG A 38 -11.55 16.09 -18.25
CA ARG A 38 -11.76 17.50 -18.60
C ARG A 38 -11.20 18.46 -17.54
N GLU A 39 -11.16 18.02 -16.27
CA GLU A 39 -10.74 18.80 -15.11
C GLU A 39 -9.36 18.36 -14.57
N ASP A 40 -8.67 17.45 -15.26
CA ASP A 40 -7.38 16.88 -14.83
C ASP A 40 -7.45 16.23 -13.44
N ARG A 41 -8.46 15.37 -13.25
CA ARG A 41 -8.77 14.68 -11.99
C ARG A 41 -8.65 13.17 -12.13
N THR A 42 -8.49 12.49 -11.01
CA THR A 42 -8.48 11.03 -10.92
C THR A 42 -9.84 10.50 -10.52
N VAL A 43 -10.32 9.41 -11.13
CA VAL A 43 -11.52 8.71 -10.67
C VAL A 43 -11.13 7.61 -9.68
N VAL A 44 -11.70 7.63 -8.47
CA VAL A 44 -11.52 6.53 -7.51
C VAL A 44 -12.86 5.84 -7.28
N ILE A 45 -12.92 4.55 -7.58
CA ILE A 45 -14.08 3.72 -7.34
C ILE A 45 -13.82 2.71 -6.24
N THR A 46 -14.71 2.68 -5.26
CA THR A 46 -14.61 1.76 -4.13
C THR A 46 -15.67 0.67 -4.21
N THR A 47 -15.26 -0.59 -4.01
CA THR A 47 -16.18 -1.73 -3.89
C THR A 47 -15.67 -2.73 -2.84
N ASN A 48 -16.58 -3.27 -2.04
CA ASN A 48 -16.24 -4.25 -0.99
C ASN A 48 -16.50 -5.71 -1.40
N VAL A 49 -17.00 -5.95 -2.61
CA VAL A 49 -17.40 -7.29 -3.05
C VAL A 49 -16.49 -7.77 -4.17
N HIS A 50 -15.76 -8.86 -3.91
CA HIS A 50 -14.82 -9.47 -4.86
C HIS A 50 -15.45 -9.80 -6.21
N GLN A 51 -16.73 -10.22 -6.23
CA GLN A 51 -17.45 -10.50 -7.47
C GLN A 51 -17.80 -9.22 -8.25
N GLN A 52 -18.08 -8.11 -7.57
CA GLN A 52 -18.35 -6.82 -8.21
C GLN A 52 -17.06 -6.26 -8.80
N MET A 53 -15.94 -6.34 -8.07
CA MET A 53 -14.62 -5.94 -8.57
C MET A 53 -14.27 -6.61 -9.91
N ARG A 54 -14.58 -7.90 -10.08
CA ARG A 54 -14.38 -8.60 -11.37
C ARG A 54 -15.23 -8.01 -12.50
N GLN A 55 -16.48 -7.63 -12.22
CA GLN A 55 -17.33 -6.98 -13.21
C GLN A 55 -16.80 -5.58 -13.55
N PHE A 56 -16.36 -4.80 -12.55
CA PHE A 56 -15.72 -3.50 -12.77
C PHE A 56 -14.49 -3.61 -13.66
N VAL A 57 -13.62 -4.58 -13.39
CA VAL A 57 -12.44 -4.81 -14.23
C VAL A 57 -12.85 -5.16 -15.66
N ALA A 58 -13.85 -6.02 -15.85
CA ALA A 58 -14.35 -6.35 -17.19
C ALA A 58 -14.90 -5.11 -17.94
N ASP A 59 -15.65 -4.27 -17.23
CA ASP A 59 -16.22 -3.03 -17.76
C ASP A 59 -15.10 -2.00 -18.09
N ALA A 60 -14.13 -1.83 -17.19
CA ALA A 60 -12.98 -0.95 -17.39
C ALA A 60 -12.12 -1.41 -18.58
N ARG A 61 -11.83 -2.71 -18.73
CA ARG A 61 -11.17 -3.27 -19.93
C ARG A 61 -11.94 -2.96 -21.21
N ALA A 62 -13.28 -2.94 -21.16
CA ALA A 62 -14.10 -2.58 -22.32
C ALA A 62 -13.98 -1.09 -22.68
N ILE A 63 -13.86 -0.22 -21.67
CA ILE A 63 -13.59 1.20 -21.85
C ILE A 63 -12.19 1.40 -22.44
N THR A 64 -11.15 0.80 -21.85
CA THR A 64 -9.74 0.89 -22.31
C THR A 64 -9.58 0.53 -23.79
N ARG A 65 -10.33 -0.47 -24.28
CA ARG A 65 -10.33 -0.87 -25.70
C ARG A 65 -10.89 0.17 -26.66
N THR A 66 -11.70 1.10 -26.18
CA THR A 66 -12.29 2.18 -26.97
C THR A 66 -11.48 3.46 -26.81
N GLU A 67 -11.13 3.78 -25.58
CA GLU A 67 -10.34 4.94 -25.18
C GLU A 67 -9.37 4.52 -24.08
N PRO A 68 -8.05 4.57 -24.32
CA PRO A 68 -7.07 4.17 -23.33
C PRO A 68 -7.23 4.98 -22.03
N ILE A 69 -7.25 4.24 -20.92
CA ILE A 69 -7.26 4.76 -19.56
C ILE A 69 -6.15 4.06 -18.78
N ARG A 70 -5.38 4.82 -18.00
CA ARG A 70 -4.44 4.33 -17.02
C ARG A 70 -5.23 3.90 -15.80
N ALA A 71 -5.49 2.61 -15.68
CA ALA A 71 -6.32 2.06 -14.62
C ALA A 71 -5.53 1.14 -13.70
N VAL A 72 -5.65 1.36 -12.39
CA VAL A 72 -5.03 0.53 -11.35
C VAL A 72 -6.10 -0.12 -10.50
N VAL A 73 -5.96 -1.43 -10.26
CA VAL A 73 -6.80 -2.17 -9.31
C VAL A 73 -5.97 -2.45 -8.08
N PHE A 74 -6.26 -1.72 -7.01
CA PHE A 74 -5.44 -1.72 -5.81
C PHE A 74 -6.05 -2.61 -4.72
N ARG A 75 -5.21 -3.49 -4.15
CA ARG A 75 -5.51 -4.25 -2.94
C ARG A 75 -4.38 -4.12 -1.93
N GLY A 76 -4.70 -4.48 -0.69
CA GLY A 76 -3.74 -4.44 0.41
C GLY A 76 -2.55 -5.38 0.16
N LYS A 77 -1.42 -5.03 0.77
CA LYS A 77 -0.13 -5.73 0.66
C LYS A 77 -0.21 -7.25 0.79
N ALA A 78 -1.01 -7.75 1.73
CA ALA A 78 -1.12 -9.18 2.01
C ALA A 78 -1.56 -10.02 0.80
N SER A 79 -2.16 -9.40 -0.22
CA SER A 79 -2.56 -10.08 -1.46
C SER A 79 -1.52 -10.04 -2.57
N MET A 80 -0.41 -9.31 -2.40
CA MET A 80 0.59 -9.04 -3.45
C MET A 80 2.04 -9.29 -3.01
N CYS A 81 2.27 -9.68 -1.76
CA CYS A 81 3.62 -9.85 -1.22
C CYS A 81 4.11 -11.29 -1.47
N HIS A 82 5.26 -11.45 -2.14
CA HIS A 82 5.85 -12.76 -2.43
C HIS A 82 6.52 -13.44 -1.22
N ILE A 83 6.88 -12.66 -0.20
CA ILE A 83 7.57 -13.13 1.01
C ILE A 83 6.66 -13.16 2.25
N ASP A 84 5.37 -12.89 2.09
CA ASP A 84 4.33 -12.99 3.13
C ASP A 84 4.58 -12.23 4.45
N VAL A 85 5.38 -11.16 4.41
CA VAL A 85 5.67 -10.34 5.61
C VAL A 85 4.56 -9.31 5.89
N GLY A 86 4.46 -8.85 7.14
CA GLY A 86 3.52 -7.80 7.55
C GLY A 86 3.82 -6.42 6.93
N TYR A 87 2.93 -5.44 7.14
CA TYR A 87 3.14 -4.07 6.64
C TYR A 87 4.34 -3.40 7.33
N GLN A 88 4.41 -3.45 8.66
CA GLN A 88 5.49 -2.84 9.45
C GLN A 88 6.84 -3.48 9.14
N GLU A 89 6.89 -4.81 9.10
CA GLU A 89 8.10 -5.54 8.75
C GLU A 89 8.58 -5.17 7.34
N CYS A 90 7.68 -5.14 6.35
CA CYS A 90 8.09 -4.69 5.01
C CYS A 90 8.54 -3.25 4.95
N GLN A 91 7.94 -2.35 5.74
CA GLN A 91 8.44 -0.98 5.80
C GLN A 91 9.90 -0.95 6.23
N THR A 92 10.26 -1.69 7.29
CA THR A 92 11.66 -1.84 7.71
C THR A 92 12.53 -2.44 6.61
N LEU A 93 12.10 -3.56 5.99
CA LEU A 93 12.86 -4.19 4.90
C LEU A 93 13.10 -3.20 3.75
N ARG A 94 12.07 -2.47 3.34
CA ARG A 94 12.10 -1.53 2.22
C ARG A 94 13.03 -0.35 2.51
N ASP A 95 12.94 0.21 3.70
CA ASP A 95 13.77 1.35 4.11
C ASP A 95 15.25 0.95 4.20
N THR A 96 15.57 -0.24 4.75
CA THR A 96 16.93 -0.82 4.72
C THR A 96 17.40 -1.08 3.28
N THR A 97 16.56 -1.71 2.44
CA THR A 97 16.91 -2.05 1.06
C THR A 97 17.20 -0.80 0.23
N ARG A 98 16.42 0.27 0.42
CA ARG A 98 16.67 1.56 -0.24
C ARG A 98 18.01 2.15 0.19
N THR A 99 18.33 2.10 1.48
CA THR A 99 19.62 2.57 2.01
C THR A 99 20.79 1.78 1.42
N VAL A 100 20.63 0.47 1.22
CA VAL A 100 21.65 -0.37 0.56
C VAL A 100 21.89 0.09 -0.87
N VAL A 101 20.84 0.28 -1.67
CA VAL A 101 20.97 0.74 -3.07
C VAL A 101 21.61 2.13 -3.15
N GLU A 102 21.17 3.07 -2.31
CA GLU A 102 21.75 4.42 -2.26
C GLU A 102 23.26 4.38 -1.96
N LYS A 103 23.70 3.51 -1.04
CA LYS A 103 25.13 3.32 -0.73
C LYS A 103 25.91 2.60 -1.82
N GLU A 104 25.29 1.63 -2.50
CA GLU A 104 25.92 0.98 -3.66
C GLU A 104 26.20 1.97 -4.80
N GLU A 105 25.30 2.94 -5.01
CA GLU A 105 25.51 4.04 -5.95
C GLU A 105 26.66 4.96 -5.53
N ASP A 106 26.74 5.31 -4.25
CA ASP A 106 27.84 6.11 -3.68
C ASP A 106 29.20 5.40 -3.85
N VAL A 107 29.26 4.09 -3.57
CA VAL A 107 30.46 3.27 -3.79
C VAL A 107 30.87 3.28 -5.25
N ALA A 108 29.94 3.02 -6.17
CA ALA A 108 30.23 3.04 -7.62
C ALA A 108 30.74 4.41 -8.09
N GLN A 109 30.23 5.50 -7.50
CA GLN A 109 30.71 6.86 -7.77
C GLN A 109 32.16 7.05 -7.28
N LEU A 110 32.47 6.64 -6.05
CA LEU A 110 33.80 6.77 -5.46
C LEU A 110 34.84 5.89 -6.15
N GLU A 111 34.50 4.66 -6.56
CA GLU A 111 35.36 3.81 -7.39
C GLU A 111 35.73 4.52 -8.71
N GLY A 112 34.76 5.19 -9.34
CA GLY A 112 35.00 6.01 -10.52
C GLY A 112 35.95 7.19 -10.26
N GLN A 113 35.84 7.83 -9.09
CA GLN A 113 36.75 8.90 -8.67
C GLN A 113 38.16 8.38 -8.37
N GLU A 114 38.27 7.25 -7.68
CA GLU A 114 39.52 6.55 -7.35
C GLU A 114 40.32 6.25 -8.62
N GLN A 115 39.64 5.66 -9.62
CA GLN A 115 40.25 5.30 -10.90
C GLN A 115 40.73 6.55 -11.66
N ALA A 116 39.96 7.65 -11.64
CA ALA A 116 40.36 8.90 -12.25
C ALA A 116 41.58 9.55 -11.56
N LEU A 117 41.69 9.41 -10.24
CA LEU A 117 42.85 9.89 -9.47
C LEU A 117 44.09 9.04 -9.74
N LEU A 118 43.94 7.72 -9.86
CA LEU A 118 45.01 6.82 -10.28
C LEU A 118 45.61 7.23 -11.63
N ASP A 119 44.77 7.53 -12.62
CA ASP A 119 45.22 7.96 -13.96
C ASP A 119 45.99 9.29 -13.90
N ARG A 120 45.55 10.24 -13.05
CA ARG A 120 46.27 11.50 -12.80
C ARG A 120 47.62 11.29 -12.13
N MET A 121 47.70 10.40 -11.13
CA MET A 121 48.95 10.03 -10.47
C MET A 121 49.95 9.44 -11.47
N GLN A 122 49.50 8.53 -12.34
CA GLN A 122 50.34 7.97 -13.41
C GLN A 122 50.80 9.04 -14.42
N GLY A 123 50.03 10.11 -14.57
CA GLY A 123 50.37 11.32 -15.34
C GLY A 123 51.37 12.26 -14.66
N GLY A 124 51.79 12.00 -13.41
CA GLY A 124 52.79 12.78 -12.67
C GLY A 124 52.22 13.90 -11.79
N ASP A 125 50.95 13.79 -11.38
CA ASP A 125 50.30 14.70 -10.44
C ASP A 125 50.47 14.22 -8.98
N ASP A 126 51.38 14.85 -8.24
CA ASP A 126 51.70 14.47 -6.86
C ASP A 126 50.55 14.78 -5.87
N GLU A 127 49.64 15.73 -6.19
CA GLU A 127 48.48 16.07 -5.35
C GLU A 127 47.39 14.99 -5.43
N ALA A 128 47.38 14.18 -6.49
CA ALA A 128 46.38 13.12 -6.68
C ALA A 128 46.57 11.94 -5.69
N ALA A 129 47.76 11.77 -5.12
CA ALA A 129 48.04 10.69 -4.16
C ALA A 129 47.28 10.84 -2.84
N GLU A 130 47.26 12.06 -2.28
CA GLU A 130 46.57 12.35 -1.01
C GLU A 130 45.05 12.26 -1.19
N ALA A 131 44.53 12.85 -2.27
CA ALA A 131 43.10 12.75 -2.62
C ALA A 131 42.66 11.29 -2.80
N ARG A 132 43.48 10.47 -3.48
CA ARG A 132 43.18 9.04 -3.65
C ARG A 132 43.13 8.30 -2.32
N SER A 133 44.06 8.58 -1.41
CA SER A 133 44.05 7.95 -0.09
C SER A 133 42.75 8.25 0.67
N ALA A 134 42.28 9.49 0.64
CA ALA A 134 41.03 9.87 1.29
C ALA A 134 39.80 9.16 0.67
N VAL A 135 39.75 9.03 -0.66
CA VAL A 135 38.68 8.28 -1.36
C VAL A 135 38.70 6.80 -0.99
N MET A 136 39.87 6.18 -0.89
CA MET A 136 39.99 4.78 -0.47
C MET A 136 39.51 4.58 0.97
N ASP A 137 39.88 5.47 1.90
CA ASP A 137 39.43 5.38 3.29
C ASP A 137 37.89 5.52 3.40
N GLU A 138 37.28 6.35 2.54
CA GLU A 138 35.83 6.52 2.46
C GLU A 138 35.13 5.30 1.84
N LEU A 139 35.71 4.72 0.78
CA LEU A 139 35.25 3.46 0.17
C LEU A 139 35.24 2.32 1.19
N ASP A 140 36.35 2.09 1.89
CA ASP A 140 36.46 1.04 2.90
C ASP A 140 35.37 1.20 3.97
N SER A 141 35.11 2.44 4.41
CA SER A 141 34.04 2.74 5.38
C SER A 141 32.64 2.44 4.84
N LEU A 142 32.37 2.74 3.58
CA LEU A 142 31.06 2.46 2.97
C LEU A 142 30.85 0.98 2.70
N GLU A 143 31.89 0.25 2.31
CA GLU A 143 31.85 -1.20 2.13
C GLU A 143 31.53 -1.91 3.44
N ASP A 144 32.19 -1.53 4.55
CA ASP A 144 31.91 -2.05 5.89
C ASP A 144 30.44 -1.79 6.29
N GLU A 145 29.93 -0.57 6.06
CA GLU A 145 28.52 -0.24 6.34
C GLU A 145 27.53 -1.03 5.47
N LEU A 146 27.86 -1.27 4.20
CA LEU A 146 27.03 -2.07 3.29
C LEU A 146 26.94 -3.52 3.73
N ASP A 147 28.04 -4.11 4.16
CA ASP A 147 28.08 -5.48 4.66
C ASP A 147 27.20 -5.62 5.92
N GLU A 148 27.27 -4.66 6.85
CA GLU A 148 26.39 -4.63 8.04
C GLU A 148 24.90 -4.52 7.65
N LEU A 149 24.57 -3.70 6.64
CA LEU A 149 23.18 -3.52 6.19
C LEU A 149 22.64 -4.75 5.45
N ARG A 150 23.48 -5.42 4.65
CA ARG A 150 23.13 -6.64 3.90
C ARG A 150 23.02 -7.87 4.80
N ASP A 151 23.77 -7.90 5.90
CA ASP A 151 23.58 -8.88 6.98
C ASP A 151 22.23 -8.65 7.71
N GLY A 152 21.70 -7.43 7.63
CA GLY A 152 20.32 -7.11 7.98
C GLY A 152 19.29 -7.73 7.02
N THR A 153 18.01 -7.67 7.39
CA THR A 153 16.95 -8.21 6.54
C THR A 153 16.60 -7.20 5.43
N VAL A 154 16.95 -7.51 4.18
CA VAL A 154 16.55 -6.77 2.97
C VAL A 154 15.40 -7.48 2.23
N CYS A 155 14.76 -6.80 1.28
CA CYS A 155 13.77 -7.41 0.39
C CYS A 155 14.32 -7.50 -1.04
N GLU A 156 14.73 -8.68 -1.46
CA GLU A 156 15.31 -8.93 -2.80
C GLU A 156 14.38 -8.48 -3.93
N HIS A 157 13.07 -8.73 -3.81
CA HIS A 157 12.08 -8.30 -4.80
C HIS A 157 12.03 -6.77 -4.97
N TYR A 158 12.13 -6.03 -3.86
CA TYR A 158 12.14 -4.56 -3.91
C TYR A 158 13.50 -4.02 -4.34
N TYR A 159 14.60 -4.68 -3.96
CA TYR A 159 15.93 -4.36 -4.47
C TYR A 159 15.95 -4.42 -6.00
N ASN A 160 15.40 -5.50 -6.59
CA ASN A 160 15.30 -5.65 -8.04
C ASN A 160 14.46 -4.55 -8.71
N ASN A 161 13.44 -4.02 -8.04
CA ASN A 161 12.71 -2.85 -8.55
C ASN A 161 13.61 -1.62 -8.63
N LEU A 162 14.46 -1.39 -7.62
CA LEU A 162 15.29 -0.18 -7.53
C LEU A 162 16.44 -0.18 -8.53
N VAL A 163 17.09 -1.34 -8.73
CA VAL A 163 18.26 -1.46 -9.63
C VAL A 163 17.88 -1.82 -11.07
N GLY A 164 16.66 -2.33 -11.27
CA GLY A 164 16.15 -2.80 -12.55
C GLY A 164 15.46 -1.72 -13.38
N ASP A 165 15.28 -2.01 -14.67
CA ASP A 165 14.41 -1.23 -15.55
C ASP A 165 12.97 -1.76 -15.48
N ASN A 166 12.04 -0.90 -15.06
CA ASN A 166 10.64 -1.24 -14.86
C ASN A 166 9.73 -0.77 -16.02
N GLU A 167 10.29 -0.25 -17.13
CA GLU A 167 9.50 0.22 -18.28
C GLU A 167 8.58 -0.88 -18.84
N GLU A 168 9.05 -2.13 -18.90
CA GLU A 168 8.25 -3.28 -19.34
C GLU A 168 7.01 -3.47 -18.45
N PHE A 169 7.18 -3.34 -17.14
CA PHE A 169 6.09 -3.48 -16.17
C PHE A 169 5.03 -2.39 -16.40
N TYR A 170 5.42 -1.13 -16.50
CA TYR A 170 4.47 -0.03 -16.67
C TYR A 170 3.79 -0.06 -18.03
N SER A 171 4.52 -0.41 -19.09
CA SER A 171 3.92 -0.62 -20.42
C SER A 171 2.89 -1.75 -20.38
N TRP A 172 3.17 -2.86 -19.70
CA TRP A 172 2.23 -3.97 -19.56
C TRP A 172 1.05 -3.63 -18.64
N LEU A 173 1.28 -2.88 -17.56
CA LEU A 173 0.29 -2.47 -16.56
C LEU A 173 -0.79 -1.57 -17.18
N PHE A 174 -0.40 -0.63 -18.05
CA PHE A 174 -1.33 0.34 -18.64
C PHE A 174 -1.83 -0.02 -20.04
N ASP A 175 -1.35 -1.12 -20.65
CA ASP A 175 -1.87 -1.65 -21.92
C ASP A 175 -3.32 -2.16 -21.80
N ASP A 176 -3.69 -2.70 -20.64
CA ASP A 176 -5.06 -3.09 -20.29
C ASP A 176 -5.22 -3.07 -18.77
N VAL A 177 -6.45 -3.22 -18.25
CA VAL A 177 -6.67 -3.21 -16.80
C VAL A 177 -6.17 -4.52 -16.17
N ARG A 178 -5.16 -4.45 -15.31
CA ARG A 178 -4.60 -5.62 -14.59
C ARG A 178 -5.22 -5.78 -13.21
N THR A 179 -5.43 -7.03 -12.80
CA THR A 179 -5.84 -7.36 -11.44
C THR A 179 -4.62 -7.55 -10.54
N PRO A 180 -4.77 -7.46 -9.20
CA PRO A 180 -3.70 -7.77 -8.27
C PRO A 180 -3.09 -9.17 -8.48
N ASP A 181 -3.91 -10.15 -8.86
CA ASP A 181 -3.46 -11.51 -9.16
C ASP A 181 -2.59 -11.53 -10.43
N ASP A 182 -2.98 -10.81 -11.49
CA ASP A 182 -2.17 -10.66 -12.72
C ASP A 182 -0.81 -10.01 -12.39
N ILE A 183 -0.80 -8.98 -11.53
CA ILE A 183 0.42 -8.26 -11.11
C ILE A 183 1.33 -9.15 -10.27
N TYR A 184 0.75 -9.95 -9.36
CA TYR A 184 1.49 -10.92 -8.58
C TYR A 184 2.21 -11.92 -9.49
N GLU A 185 1.50 -12.54 -10.43
CA GLU A 185 2.10 -13.51 -11.37
C GLU A 185 3.21 -12.87 -12.21
N PHE A 186 2.99 -11.67 -12.76
CA PHE A 186 4.00 -10.95 -13.55
C PHE A 186 5.27 -10.66 -12.75
N ALA A 187 5.10 -10.17 -11.51
CA ALA A 187 6.20 -9.79 -10.65
C ALA A 187 6.98 -11.00 -10.13
N ASP A 188 6.30 -12.11 -9.82
CA ASP A 188 6.93 -13.35 -9.37
C ASP A 188 7.88 -13.91 -10.43
N GLU A 189 7.43 -13.99 -11.68
CA GLU A 189 8.23 -14.49 -12.81
C GLU A 189 9.52 -13.67 -13.04
N ARG A 190 9.52 -12.40 -12.64
CA ARG A 190 10.64 -11.46 -12.81
C ARG A 190 11.37 -11.14 -11.52
N GLN A 191 10.97 -11.76 -10.40
CA GLN A 191 11.52 -11.50 -9.07
C GLN A 191 11.44 -10.02 -8.66
N LEU A 192 10.33 -9.37 -9.01
CA LEU A 192 10.03 -7.97 -8.68
C LEU A 192 9.05 -7.88 -7.51
N CYS A 193 8.96 -6.71 -6.87
CA CYS A 193 7.93 -6.44 -5.88
C CYS A 193 6.75 -5.73 -6.55
N GLY A 194 5.74 -6.51 -6.97
CA GLY A 194 4.55 -5.99 -7.65
C GLY A 194 3.74 -5.00 -6.81
N TYR A 195 3.78 -5.09 -5.48
CA TYR A 195 3.09 -4.15 -4.60
C TYR A 195 3.71 -2.75 -4.62
N GLU A 196 5.04 -2.63 -4.58
CA GLU A 196 5.71 -1.32 -4.65
C GLU A 196 5.68 -0.75 -6.07
N LEU A 197 5.86 -1.58 -7.11
CA LEU A 197 5.69 -1.13 -8.51
C LEU A 197 4.27 -0.61 -8.78
N LEU A 198 3.24 -1.25 -8.20
CA LEU A 198 1.87 -0.77 -8.35
C LEU A 198 1.69 0.61 -7.72
N LYS A 199 2.30 0.88 -6.55
CA LYS A 199 2.23 2.18 -5.87
C LYS A 199 2.92 3.27 -6.68
N GLU A 200 4.11 3.00 -7.21
CA GLU A 200 4.83 3.93 -8.10
C GLU A 200 4.01 4.21 -9.36
N GLY A 201 3.30 3.21 -9.88
CA GLY A 201 2.36 3.38 -10.98
C GLY A 201 1.03 4.05 -10.64
N MET A 202 0.79 4.47 -9.39
CA MET A 202 -0.45 5.18 -9.02
C MET A 202 -0.42 6.66 -9.39
N GLU A 203 0.76 7.23 -9.65
CA GLU A 203 0.90 8.61 -10.10
C GLU A 203 0.28 8.77 -11.50
N ASP A 204 -0.49 9.86 -11.70
CA ASP A 204 -1.13 10.23 -12.96
C ASP A 204 -2.07 9.15 -13.57
N VAL A 205 -2.78 8.40 -12.74
CA VAL A 205 -3.77 7.40 -13.20
C VAL A 205 -5.15 8.01 -13.44
N ASP A 206 -5.85 7.58 -14.49
CA ASP A 206 -7.23 8.01 -14.77
C ASP A 206 -8.24 7.35 -13.80
N LEU A 207 -7.98 6.10 -13.39
CA LEU A 207 -8.91 5.27 -12.64
C LEU A 207 -8.21 4.41 -11.58
N VAL A 208 -8.66 4.49 -10.34
CA VAL A 208 -8.30 3.53 -9.28
C VAL A 208 -9.51 2.77 -8.79
N VAL A 209 -9.41 1.43 -8.80
CA VAL A 209 -10.40 0.53 -8.20
C VAL A 209 -9.84 0.00 -6.89
N CYS A 210 -10.47 0.30 -5.76
CA CYS A 210 -10.01 -0.13 -4.44
C CYS A 210 -11.17 -0.51 -3.50
N ASN A 211 -10.84 -0.89 -2.26
CA ASN A 211 -11.82 -1.12 -1.19
C ASN A 211 -12.09 0.19 -0.42
N TYR A 212 -13.28 0.35 0.18
CA TYR A 212 -13.64 1.50 1.04
C TYR A 212 -12.58 1.87 2.08
N HIS A 213 -11.84 0.88 2.60
CA HIS A 213 -10.79 1.12 3.59
C HIS A 213 -9.77 2.20 3.17
N HIS A 214 -9.47 2.34 1.87
CA HIS A 214 -8.52 3.34 1.37
C HIS A 214 -9.05 4.77 1.44
N LEU A 215 -10.37 4.97 1.46
CA LEU A 215 -11.00 6.30 1.55
C LEU A 215 -11.56 6.61 2.94
N LEU A 216 -11.88 5.59 3.73
CA LEU A 216 -12.54 5.75 5.04
C LEU A 216 -11.58 5.64 6.22
N ASP A 217 -10.50 4.86 6.11
CA ASP A 217 -9.51 4.76 7.18
C ASP A 217 -8.54 5.96 7.12
N PRO A 218 -8.43 6.80 8.16
CA PRO A 218 -7.58 7.98 8.12
C PRO A 218 -6.10 7.68 7.86
N GLN A 219 -5.57 6.56 8.39
CA GLN A 219 -4.16 6.21 8.24
C GLN A 219 -3.86 5.70 6.83
N ILE A 220 -4.74 4.84 6.29
CA ILE A 220 -4.59 4.31 4.93
C ILE A 220 -4.82 5.43 3.90
N ARG A 221 -5.80 6.30 4.14
CA ARG A 221 -6.16 7.40 3.25
C ARG A 221 -5.01 8.38 3.02
N GLU A 222 -4.29 8.76 4.07
CA GLU A 222 -3.14 9.65 3.94
C GLU A 222 -2.06 9.06 3.01
N GLN A 223 -1.77 7.76 3.16
CA GLN A 223 -0.82 7.07 2.29
C GLN A 223 -1.36 6.92 0.86
N PHE A 224 -2.65 6.61 0.72
CA PHE A 224 -3.30 6.44 -0.58
C PHE A 224 -3.24 7.71 -1.43
N PHE A 225 -3.55 8.88 -0.86
CA PHE A 225 -3.43 10.16 -1.58
C PHE A 225 -1.98 10.55 -1.85
N ARG A 226 -1.04 10.16 -0.98
CA ARG A 226 0.39 10.33 -1.25
C ARG A 226 0.86 9.52 -2.47
N TRP A 227 0.32 8.32 -2.68
CA TRP A 227 0.65 7.50 -3.87
C TRP A 227 -0.02 8.01 -5.14
N LEU A 228 -1.20 8.62 -5.03
CA LEU A 228 -1.89 9.25 -6.16
C LEU A 228 -1.27 10.58 -6.60
N ASP A 229 -0.44 11.19 -5.76
CA ASP A 229 0.12 12.55 -5.92
C ASP A 229 -0.95 13.62 -6.20
N CYS A 230 -2.10 13.54 -5.51
CA CYS A 230 -3.19 14.50 -5.68
C CYS A 230 -3.89 14.84 -4.36
N GLU A 231 -4.57 15.99 -4.33
CA GLU A 231 -5.42 16.39 -3.22
C GLU A 231 -6.78 15.65 -3.28
N PRO A 232 -7.46 15.42 -2.14
CA PRO A 232 -8.79 14.79 -2.13
C PRO A 232 -9.84 15.51 -2.97
N GLU A 233 -9.68 16.82 -3.19
CA GLU A 233 -10.58 17.67 -4.00
C GLU A 233 -10.42 17.42 -5.51
N GLU A 234 -9.27 16.87 -5.91
CA GLU A 234 -8.92 16.52 -7.29
C GLU A 234 -9.36 15.09 -7.66
N VAL A 235 -10.15 14.44 -6.79
CA VAL A 235 -10.64 13.08 -7.02
C VAL A 235 -12.15 13.04 -7.17
N VAL A 236 -12.61 12.41 -8.25
CA VAL A 236 -14.00 12.02 -8.43
C VAL A 236 -14.22 10.65 -7.78
N THR A 237 -14.89 10.63 -6.63
CA THR A 237 -15.14 9.39 -5.89
C THR A 237 -16.47 8.74 -6.29
N VAL A 238 -16.44 7.43 -6.56
CA VAL A 238 -17.62 6.60 -6.82
C VAL A 238 -17.71 5.50 -5.76
N PHE A 239 -18.72 5.59 -4.89
CA PHE A 239 -19.04 4.52 -3.93
C PHE A 239 -20.00 3.50 -4.56
N ASP A 240 -19.48 2.35 -5.01
CA ASP A 240 -20.33 1.26 -5.49
C ASP A 240 -20.94 0.47 -4.35
N GLU A 241 -22.24 0.17 -4.41
CA GLU A 241 -22.99 -0.39 -3.28
C GLU A 241 -22.87 0.44 -1.99
N ALA A 242 -23.08 1.75 -2.14
CA ALA A 242 -22.98 2.76 -1.08
C ALA A 242 -23.80 2.45 0.19
N HIS A 243 -24.75 1.51 0.14
CA HIS A 243 -25.45 1.02 1.33
C HIS A 243 -24.52 0.40 2.39
N ASN A 244 -23.31 -0.04 1.99
CA ASN A 244 -22.31 -0.60 2.90
C ASN A 244 -21.38 0.46 3.52
N VAL A 245 -21.41 1.70 3.04
CA VAL A 245 -20.49 2.77 3.49
C VAL A 245 -20.70 3.10 4.96
N GLU A 246 -21.95 3.12 5.43
CA GLU A 246 -22.27 3.37 6.85
C GLU A 246 -21.62 2.32 7.77
N GLY A 247 -21.75 1.04 7.42
CA GLY A 247 -21.15 -0.06 8.18
C GLY A 247 -19.63 0.05 8.19
N ALA A 248 -19.02 0.21 7.00
CA ALA A 248 -17.58 0.36 6.87
C ALA A 248 -17.04 1.55 7.67
N ALA A 249 -17.70 2.72 7.61
CA ALA A 249 -17.32 3.90 8.36
C ALA A 249 -17.41 3.69 9.89
N ARG A 250 -18.44 2.98 10.36
CA ARG A 250 -18.55 2.61 11.78
C ARG A 250 -17.43 1.68 12.22
N ASP A 251 -17.11 0.68 11.41
CA ASP A 251 -16.06 -0.29 11.72
C ASP A 251 -14.70 0.41 11.85
N HIS A 252 -14.36 1.34 10.95
CA HIS A 252 -13.12 2.13 11.05
C HIS A 252 -13.06 3.06 12.26
N ALA A 253 -14.21 3.58 12.69
CA ALA A 253 -14.29 4.42 13.88
C ALA A 253 -14.25 3.60 15.19
N THR A 254 -14.47 2.29 15.11
CA THR A 254 -14.62 1.41 16.29
C THR A 254 -13.30 0.71 16.60
N ARG A 255 -12.86 0.81 17.86
CA ARG A 255 -11.74 0.00 18.39
C ARG A 255 -12.30 -1.12 19.25
N THR A 256 -11.96 -2.36 18.93
CA THR A 256 -12.41 -3.54 19.67
C THR A 256 -11.24 -4.16 20.42
N LEU A 257 -11.47 -4.49 21.70
CA LEU A 257 -10.54 -5.23 22.54
C LEU A 257 -11.21 -6.53 22.96
N THR A 258 -10.67 -7.68 22.54
CA THR A 258 -11.25 -9.00 22.85
C THR A 258 -10.51 -9.69 23.98
N GLN A 259 -11.15 -10.68 24.62
CA GLN A 259 -10.51 -11.50 25.65
C GLN A 259 -9.26 -12.20 25.09
N ASN A 260 -9.37 -12.80 23.90
CA ASN A 260 -8.23 -13.45 23.23
C ASN A 260 -7.07 -12.48 22.99
N THR A 261 -7.35 -11.23 22.58
CA THR A 261 -6.32 -10.20 22.40
C THR A 261 -5.57 -9.92 23.71
N LEU A 262 -6.30 -9.83 24.83
CA LEU A 262 -5.70 -9.61 26.15
C LEU A 262 -4.93 -10.84 26.65
N GLU A 263 -5.41 -12.05 26.36
CA GLU A 263 -4.74 -13.30 26.69
C GLU A 263 -3.42 -13.45 25.92
N SER A 264 -3.43 -13.21 24.60
CA SER A 264 -2.22 -13.20 23.78
C SER A 264 -1.22 -12.15 24.26
N ALA A 265 -1.68 -10.95 24.62
CA ALA A 265 -0.80 -9.92 25.16
C ALA A 265 -0.17 -10.31 26.51
N LEU A 266 -0.89 -11.06 27.36
CA LEU A 266 -0.31 -11.60 28.60
C LEU A 266 0.74 -12.68 28.31
N THR A 267 0.50 -13.55 27.33
CA THR A 267 1.49 -14.56 26.91
C THR A 267 2.75 -13.91 26.33
N GLU A 268 2.60 -12.88 25.51
CA GLU A 268 3.73 -12.14 24.94
C GLU A 268 4.55 -11.42 26.03
N LEU A 269 3.89 -10.90 27.07
CA LEU A 269 4.56 -10.33 28.23
C LEU A 269 5.38 -11.39 28.99
N ASP A 270 4.86 -12.60 29.16
CA ASP A 270 5.60 -13.68 29.85
C ASP A 270 6.89 -14.08 29.12
N GLU A 271 6.96 -13.86 27.81
CA GLU A 271 8.13 -14.16 26.96
C GLU A 271 9.08 -12.97 26.81
N ALA A 272 8.67 -11.76 27.21
CA ALA A 272 9.43 -10.53 27.03
C ALA A 272 10.39 -10.21 28.20
N ASP A 273 11.68 -10.10 27.90
CA ASP A 273 12.73 -9.72 28.87
C ASP A 273 12.87 -8.19 28.99
N ASP A 274 11.85 -7.54 29.57
CA ASP A 274 11.81 -6.09 29.83
C ASP A 274 11.46 -5.82 31.31
N SER A 275 12.17 -4.88 31.94
CA SER A 275 11.91 -4.45 33.32
C SER A 275 10.49 -3.91 33.58
N ARG A 276 9.73 -3.58 32.53
CA ARG A 276 8.35 -3.08 32.59
C ARG A 276 7.31 -4.18 32.48
N THR A 277 7.70 -5.42 32.17
CA THR A 277 6.80 -6.55 31.93
C THR A 277 5.83 -6.77 33.09
N ASP A 278 6.33 -6.77 34.34
CA ASP A 278 5.48 -6.93 35.53
C ASP A 278 4.43 -5.83 35.67
N ALA A 279 4.79 -4.58 35.38
CA ALA A 279 3.87 -3.44 35.46
C ALA A 279 2.81 -3.51 34.36
N ALA A 280 3.20 -3.90 33.15
CA ALA A 280 2.28 -4.11 32.03
C ALA A 280 1.33 -5.27 32.30
N GLY A 281 1.83 -6.40 32.80
CA GLY A 281 1.02 -7.58 33.14
C GLY A 281 -0.04 -7.28 34.20
N ASN A 282 0.28 -6.43 35.18
CA ASN A 282 -0.70 -5.96 36.17
C ASN A 282 -1.85 -5.18 35.54
N VAL A 283 -1.56 -4.32 34.56
CA VAL A 283 -2.58 -3.52 33.86
C VAL A 283 -3.39 -4.40 32.92
N VAL A 284 -2.73 -5.12 32.00
CA VAL A 284 -3.38 -5.99 31.01
C VAL A 284 -4.22 -7.06 31.70
N GLY A 285 -3.69 -7.69 32.75
CA GLY A 285 -4.40 -8.69 33.53
C GLY A 285 -5.60 -8.13 34.29
N ALA A 286 -5.57 -6.86 34.71
CA ALA A 286 -6.75 -6.21 35.30
C ALA A 286 -7.85 -6.01 34.26
N PHE A 287 -7.52 -5.58 33.03
CA PHE A 287 -8.47 -5.48 31.93
C PHE A 287 -9.01 -6.84 31.50
N HIS A 288 -8.17 -7.88 31.41
CA HIS A 288 -8.60 -9.24 31.08
C HIS A 288 -9.65 -9.75 32.08
N ARG A 289 -9.33 -9.70 33.38
CA ARG A 289 -10.26 -10.13 34.45
C ARG A 289 -11.54 -9.30 34.49
N ALA A 290 -11.46 -8.00 34.21
CA ALA A 290 -12.65 -7.16 34.15
C ALA A 290 -13.53 -7.54 32.97
N LEU A 291 -12.93 -7.81 31.81
CA LEU A 291 -13.65 -8.24 30.61
C LEU A 291 -14.30 -9.62 30.80
N GLU A 292 -13.57 -10.59 31.37
CA GLU A 292 -14.11 -11.92 31.72
C GLU A 292 -15.34 -11.81 32.62
N ARG A 293 -15.25 -11.03 33.71
CA ARG A 293 -16.39 -10.82 34.60
C ARG A 293 -17.60 -10.22 33.89
N VAL A 294 -17.40 -9.21 33.07
CA VAL A 294 -18.49 -8.58 32.32
C VAL A 294 -19.12 -9.57 31.33
N VAL A 295 -18.31 -10.40 30.66
CA VAL A 295 -18.82 -11.43 29.76
C VAL A 295 -19.61 -12.49 30.54
N ASP A 296 -19.04 -13.03 31.62
CA ASP A 296 -19.68 -14.04 32.45
C ASP A 296 -21.02 -13.54 33.02
N GLU A 297 -21.03 -12.32 33.58
CA GLU A 297 -22.23 -11.69 34.12
C GLU A 297 -23.31 -11.51 33.04
N ASN A 298 -22.95 -11.09 31.82
CA ASN A 298 -23.93 -10.87 30.75
C ASN A 298 -24.37 -12.17 30.04
N VAL A 299 -23.53 -13.20 30.01
CA VAL A 299 -23.88 -14.52 29.45
C VAL A 299 -24.80 -15.29 30.40
N GLU A 300 -24.66 -15.14 31.72
CA GLU A 300 -25.59 -15.72 32.71
C GLU A 300 -27.02 -15.15 32.59
N PHE A 301 -27.19 -13.85 32.31
CA PHE A 301 -28.51 -13.25 32.08
C PHE A 301 -29.21 -13.72 30.79
N GLY A 302 -28.47 -14.20 29.79
CA GLY A 302 -29.03 -14.74 28.54
C GLY A 302 -29.57 -16.18 28.65
N GLY A 303 -29.17 -16.93 29.68
CA GLY A 303 -29.54 -18.32 29.90
C GLY A 303 -30.93 -18.52 30.53
N GLU A 304 -31.40 -17.56 31.32
CA GLU A 304 -32.68 -17.68 32.05
C GLU A 304 -33.92 -17.29 31.21
N ALA A 305 -33.75 -16.64 30.06
CA ALA A 305 -34.88 -16.27 29.18
C ALA A 305 -35.36 -17.41 28.25
N ARG A 306 -34.74 -18.61 28.30
CA ARG A 306 -35.09 -19.76 27.44
C ARG A 306 -35.80 -20.93 28.15
N SER A 307 -36.16 -20.79 29.42
CA SER A 307 -36.83 -21.87 30.19
C SER A 307 -38.26 -21.54 30.64
N ALA A 308 -38.89 -20.49 30.09
CA ALA A 308 -40.30 -20.21 30.27
C ALA A 308 -41.04 -20.11 28.91
N SER A 309 -41.23 -21.27 28.26
CA SER A 309 -42.27 -21.52 27.26
C SER A 309 -42.55 -23.01 27.16
#